data_AF-A0AB32TKN4-F1
#
_entry.id   AF-A0AB32TKN4-F1
#
_cell.length_a   1.000
_cell.length_b   1.000
_cell.length_c   1.000
_cell.angle_alpha   90.00
_cell.angle_beta   90.00
_cell.angle_gamma   90.00
#
_symmetry.space_group_name_H-M   'P 1'
#
loop_
_entity.id
_entity.type
_entity.pdbx_description
1 polymer ?
#
loop_
_entity_poly.entity_id
_entity_poly.type
_entity_poly.pdbx_seq_one_letter_code
_entity_poly.pdbx_strand_id
1 'polypeptide(L)'
;MTILIISLVLLVSLLPHLAFTAHVGIVDGREAKPHSRPYMVSVQYYEQHICGGSLITEEFVLTAAHCWKESDILTVVVGAHDLSKDKMYNSFEVASYLPHPDYNSNTLGNDLMLLKLKEKVRLSDNVGLISLPKDGEDVEADTHCSVAGWGTLWMNGPVSDRLMEAETVIMYDAECERRWGSDYMASKLICVYGYGGSCIGDSGGPLVCGVTAVGVTSYSDHYLCNSRLLPNVYTRISAYLKWIHHKIENFYLKESPYTLQSMEDKALIFHCLYSESSLIVFIMTIIIISLLLLVSLVPDLTFTARVGIEDGTEAKPHSRPYMVSLQKNSKNSCGGSLITEEFVLTAAHCWKKGDVITVVVGAHDLSENETYDSFEVTSYIPHPEFSWQNYENDIMLLKLNKKVTLSNNVGLISLPKNGEDVKEDAVCSVAGWGRLWLNGPRPDRLMEAETVIVSGEECKRRWESLFKPSKMFCVYGHGGTCKGDSGGPLVCGEHAVGVTSFSDRYSCNSRLLPNMYTKISAYLSWIQKITGKV
;
A
#
# COMPACT_ATOMS: atom_id res chain seq x y z
N MET A 1 -21.75 17.25 43.75
CA MET A 1 -22.05 16.14 42.81
C MET A 1 -21.51 16.43 41.40
N THR A 2 -21.66 17.66 40.89
CA THR A 2 -21.25 18.06 39.53
C THR A 2 -19.75 17.95 39.25
N ILE A 3 -18.89 18.27 40.23
CA ILE A 3 -17.42 18.18 40.07
C ILE A 3 -16.94 16.73 39.94
N LEU A 4 -17.63 15.77 40.57
CA LEU A 4 -17.26 14.36 40.51
C LEU A 4 -17.56 13.75 39.13
N ILE A 5 -18.63 14.21 38.48
CA ILE A 5 -19.04 13.75 37.14
C ILE A 5 -18.04 14.21 36.08
N ILE A 6 -17.57 15.46 36.15
CA ILE A 6 -16.60 16.01 35.19
C ILE A 6 -15.25 15.26 35.27
N SER A 7 -14.81 14.93 36.49
CA SER A 7 -13.58 14.16 36.70
C SER A 7 -13.68 12.74 36.13
N LEU A 8 -14.85 12.09 36.28
CA LEU A 8 -15.07 10.75 35.73
C LEU A 8 -15.14 10.76 34.19
N VAL A 9 -15.75 11.79 33.58
CA VAL A 9 -15.81 11.93 32.12
C VAL A 9 -14.41 12.18 31.53
N LEU A 10 -13.58 12.99 32.18
CA LEU A 10 -12.19 13.20 31.78
C LEU A 10 -11.33 11.93 31.94
N LEU A 11 -11.55 11.14 33.00
CA LEU A 11 -10.85 9.87 33.18
C LEU A 11 -11.23 8.84 32.12
N VAL A 12 -12.50 8.80 31.71
CA VAL A 12 -12.98 7.91 30.64
C VAL A 12 -12.53 8.37 29.25
N SER A 13 -12.37 9.67 29.01
CA SER A 13 -11.84 10.19 27.75
C SER A 13 -10.32 10.00 27.60
N LEU A 14 -9.59 9.80 28.70
CA LEU A 14 -8.14 9.55 28.69
C LEU A 14 -7.77 8.06 28.54
N LEU A 15 -8.72 7.14 28.75
CA LEU A 15 -8.48 5.70 28.65
C LEU A 15 -8.14 5.18 27.23
N PRO A 16 -8.60 5.78 26.10
CA PRO A 16 -8.20 5.30 24.77
C PRO A 16 -6.77 5.68 24.36
N HIS A 17 -6.10 6.63 25.03
CA HIS A 17 -4.78 7.12 24.61
C HIS A 17 -3.58 6.35 25.18
N LEU A 18 -3.80 5.32 26.00
CA LEU A 18 -2.72 4.50 26.58
C LEU A 18 -2.67 3.06 26.05
N ALA A 19 -3.42 2.74 25.00
CA ALA A 19 -3.22 1.48 24.27
C ALA A 19 -2.00 1.62 23.35
N PHE A 20 -0.81 1.53 23.93
CA PHE A 20 0.45 1.31 23.23
C PHE A 20 0.35 -0.04 22.50
N THR A 21 -0.08 -0.01 21.23
CA THR A 21 -0.11 -1.21 20.40
C THR A 21 1.31 -1.48 19.92
N ALA A 22 2.02 -2.34 20.65
CA ALA A 22 3.26 -2.92 20.14
C ALA A 22 2.90 -3.77 18.90
N HIS A 23 3.36 -3.35 17.72
CA HIS A 23 3.21 -4.09 16.48
C HIS A 23 4.02 -5.39 16.56
N VAL A 24 3.36 -6.55 16.59
CA VAL A 24 4.04 -7.85 16.66
C VAL A 24 3.28 -8.87 15.80
N GLY A 25 3.81 -9.22 14.62
CA GLY A 25 3.52 -10.41 13.79
C GLY A 25 2.20 -10.49 12.98
N ILE A 26 2.20 -11.39 11.98
CA ILE A 26 2.27 -10.96 10.55
C ILE A 26 3.27 -9.80 10.48
N VAL A 27 4.47 -9.94 9.92
CA VAL A 27 5.61 -9.01 10.16
C VAL A 27 5.15 -7.54 10.30
N ASP A 28 5.43 -6.87 11.42
CA ASP A 28 4.98 -5.48 11.72
C ASP A 28 3.45 -5.25 11.83
N GLY A 29 2.66 -6.30 12.01
CA GLY A 29 1.22 -6.31 12.18
C GLY A 29 0.76 -6.07 13.63
N ARG A 30 -0.50 -6.38 13.91
CA ARG A 30 -1.10 -6.26 15.25
C ARG A 30 -1.93 -7.50 15.57
N GLU A 31 -2.24 -7.71 16.86
CA GLU A 31 -3.23 -8.71 17.23
C GLU A 31 -4.59 -8.36 16.62
N ALA A 32 -5.22 -9.32 15.95
CA ALA A 32 -6.56 -9.13 15.43
C ALA A 32 -7.53 -8.94 16.60
N LYS A 33 -8.56 -8.11 16.43
CA LYS A 33 -9.65 -8.09 17.41
C LYS A 33 -10.25 -9.51 17.48
N PRO A 34 -10.45 -10.10 18.68
CA PRO A 34 -11.02 -11.44 18.80
C PRO A 34 -12.27 -11.60 17.94
N HIS A 35 -12.31 -12.70 17.18
CA HIS A 35 -13.42 -13.08 16.30
C HIS A 35 -13.76 -12.08 15.18
N SER A 36 -12.91 -11.08 14.92
CA SER A 36 -13.10 -10.14 13.79
C SER A 36 -12.80 -10.76 12.41
N ARG A 37 -12.25 -11.98 12.39
CA ARG A 37 -11.91 -12.74 11.19
C ARG A 37 -12.55 -14.13 11.27
N PRO A 38 -13.89 -14.23 11.27
CA PRO A 38 -14.60 -15.46 11.63
C PRO A 38 -14.44 -16.60 10.60
N TYR A 39 -13.88 -16.30 9.43
CA TYR A 39 -13.57 -17.25 8.36
C TYR A 39 -12.19 -17.88 8.45
N MET A 40 -11.34 -17.41 9.36
CA MET A 40 -9.99 -17.96 9.54
C MET A 40 -10.07 -19.35 10.14
N VAL A 41 -9.26 -20.25 9.59
CA VAL A 41 -9.09 -21.59 10.14
C VAL A 41 -7.62 -21.92 10.35
N SER A 42 -7.34 -22.73 11.37
CA SER A 42 -6.01 -23.29 11.64
C SER A 42 -5.97 -24.72 11.13
N VAL A 43 -5.15 -24.97 10.12
CA VAL A 43 -4.85 -26.31 9.61
C VAL A 43 -3.73 -26.89 10.47
N GLN A 44 -4.00 -28.05 11.07
CA GLN A 44 -3.15 -28.65 12.09
C GLN A 44 -2.70 -30.05 11.72
N TYR A 45 -1.46 -30.38 12.09
CA TYR A 45 -0.88 -31.71 12.06
C TYR A 45 -0.49 -32.11 13.48
N TYR A 46 -0.96 -33.25 13.97
CA TYR A 46 -0.85 -33.64 15.38
C TYR A 46 -1.24 -32.52 16.37
N GLU A 47 -2.36 -31.84 16.14
CA GLU A 47 -2.86 -30.74 16.98
C GLU A 47 -1.93 -29.51 17.08
N GLN A 48 -0.93 -29.43 16.17
CA GLN A 48 -0.04 -28.29 16.02
C GLN A 48 -0.38 -27.55 14.74
N HIS A 49 -0.49 -26.23 14.84
CA HIS A 49 -0.70 -25.36 13.68
C HIS A 49 0.48 -25.46 12.70
N ILE A 50 0.16 -25.71 11.43
CA ILE A 50 1.15 -25.74 10.35
C ILE A 50 0.83 -24.73 9.23
N CYS A 51 -0.45 -24.43 9.02
CA CYS A 51 -0.93 -23.55 7.97
C CYS A 51 -2.24 -22.88 8.37
N GLY A 52 -2.55 -21.75 7.74
CA GLY A 52 -3.87 -21.16 7.72
C GLY A 52 -4.79 -21.74 6.65
N GLY A 53 -6.02 -21.27 6.65
CA GLY A 53 -6.99 -21.52 5.59
C GLY A 53 -8.18 -20.57 5.72
N SER A 54 -9.10 -20.65 4.76
CA SER A 54 -10.35 -19.91 4.79
C SER A 54 -11.56 -20.83 4.65
N LEU A 55 -12.56 -20.63 5.50
CA LEU A 55 -13.84 -21.32 5.41
C LEU A 55 -14.68 -20.67 4.30
N ILE A 56 -14.87 -21.39 3.18
CA ILE A 56 -15.59 -20.89 1.99
C ILE A 56 -17.00 -21.46 1.88
N THR A 57 -17.26 -22.61 2.51
CA THR A 57 -18.59 -23.15 2.77
C THR A 57 -18.61 -23.77 4.18
N GLU A 58 -19.76 -24.24 4.66
CA GLU A 58 -19.86 -24.97 5.95
C GLU A 58 -19.02 -26.27 5.98
N GLU A 59 -18.49 -26.73 4.85
CA GLU A 59 -17.79 -28.03 4.74
C GLU A 59 -16.46 -27.95 4.00
N PHE A 60 -16.16 -26.84 3.34
CA PHE A 60 -14.97 -26.67 2.53
C PHE A 60 -14.09 -25.55 3.06
N VAL A 61 -12.83 -25.90 3.27
CA VAL A 61 -11.74 -24.97 3.57
C VAL A 61 -10.84 -24.86 2.35
N LEU A 62 -10.52 -23.63 1.96
CA LEU A 62 -9.50 -23.33 0.97
C LEU A 62 -8.16 -23.07 1.69
N THR A 63 -7.10 -23.74 1.24
CA THR A 63 -5.73 -23.59 1.78
C THR A 63 -4.71 -23.81 0.65
N ALA A 64 -3.41 -23.77 0.97
CA ALA A 64 -2.33 -24.04 0.02
C ALA A 64 -2.09 -25.54 -0.12
N ALA A 65 -1.76 -26.01 -1.32
CA ALA A 65 -1.49 -27.43 -1.55
C ALA A 65 -0.18 -27.89 -0.88
N HIS A 66 0.81 -27.01 -0.77
CA HIS A 66 2.08 -27.33 -0.10
C HIS A 66 1.95 -27.60 1.41
N CYS A 67 0.82 -27.24 2.02
CA CYS A 67 0.54 -27.49 3.44
C CYS A 67 0.28 -28.97 3.78
N TRP A 68 0.15 -29.83 2.77
CA TRP A 68 -0.19 -31.24 2.96
C TRP A 68 0.74 -32.18 2.23
N LYS A 69 1.02 -33.34 2.84
CA LYS A 69 1.69 -34.49 2.24
C LYS A 69 0.77 -35.70 2.34
N GLU A 70 0.83 -36.62 1.39
CA GLU A 70 -0.11 -37.77 1.32
C GLU A 70 -0.19 -38.63 2.59
N SER A 71 0.87 -38.68 3.40
CA SER A 71 0.91 -39.39 4.68
C SER A 71 0.23 -38.65 5.84
N ASP A 72 -0.08 -37.36 5.67
CA ASP A 72 -0.47 -36.49 6.76
C ASP A 72 -1.98 -36.55 6.98
N ILE A 73 -2.37 -36.74 8.24
CA ILE A 73 -3.74 -36.61 8.70
C ILE A 73 -3.86 -35.25 9.36
N LEU A 74 -4.61 -34.36 8.71
CA LEU A 74 -4.84 -32.99 9.17
C LEU A 74 -6.16 -32.87 9.93
N THR A 75 -6.19 -31.92 10.85
CA THR A 75 -7.41 -31.40 11.47
C THR A 75 -7.53 -29.90 11.20
N VAL A 76 -8.74 -29.38 11.27
CA VAL A 76 -9.05 -27.96 11.05
C VAL A 76 -9.72 -27.41 12.30
N VAL A 77 -9.15 -26.35 12.88
CA VAL A 77 -9.78 -25.62 13.98
C VAL A 77 -10.42 -24.33 13.45
N VAL A 78 -11.70 -24.11 13.77
CA VAL A 78 -12.45 -22.92 13.38
C VAL A 78 -12.80 -22.04 14.60
N GLY A 79 -12.99 -20.74 14.40
CA GLY A 79 -13.48 -19.82 15.44
C GLY A 79 -12.50 -19.52 16.59
N ALA A 80 -11.27 -20.06 16.54
CA ALA A 80 -10.24 -19.76 17.51
C ALA A 80 -9.71 -18.33 17.32
N HIS A 81 -9.48 -17.62 18.43
CA HIS A 81 -8.60 -16.46 18.44
C HIS A 81 -7.24 -16.85 19.03
N ASP A 82 -7.27 -17.64 20.11
CA ASP A 82 -6.10 -18.10 20.86
C ASP A 82 -6.01 -19.63 20.81
N LEU A 83 -5.10 -20.15 19.98
CA LEU A 83 -4.89 -21.58 19.79
C LEU A 83 -4.41 -22.30 21.05
N SER A 84 -3.95 -21.59 22.08
CA SER A 84 -3.62 -22.20 23.37
C SER A 84 -4.85 -22.50 24.25
N LYS A 85 -5.99 -21.82 23.98
CA LYS A 85 -7.23 -21.90 24.77
C LYS A 85 -8.37 -22.59 24.03
N ASP A 86 -8.43 -22.45 22.71
CA ASP A 86 -9.62 -22.77 21.92
C ASP A 86 -9.60 -24.18 21.27
N LYS A 87 -8.63 -25.05 21.61
CA LYS A 87 -8.38 -26.29 20.84
C LYS A 87 -9.53 -27.31 20.81
N MET A 88 -10.24 -27.51 21.92
CA MET A 88 -10.99 -28.78 22.08
C MET A 88 -12.41 -28.79 21.50
N TYR A 89 -13.08 -27.63 21.33
CA TYR A 89 -14.51 -27.62 20.95
C TYR A 89 -14.81 -27.34 19.48
N ASN A 90 -13.82 -26.91 18.69
CA ASN A 90 -14.02 -26.49 17.30
C ASN A 90 -13.06 -27.17 16.30
N SER A 91 -12.55 -28.36 16.64
CA SER A 91 -11.67 -29.14 15.75
C SER A 91 -12.50 -30.09 14.88
N PHE A 92 -12.25 -30.06 13.57
CA PHE A 92 -12.91 -30.86 12.55
C PHE A 92 -11.89 -31.76 11.87
N GLU A 93 -12.24 -33.03 11.71
CA GLU A 93 -11.46 -33.95 10.90
C GLU A 93 -11.66 -33.68 9.41
N VAL A 94 -10.59 -33.85 8.62
CA VAL A 94 -10.66 -33.76 7.16
C VAL A 94 -11.09 -35.11 6.57
N ALA A 95 -12.16 -35.09 5.76
CA ALA A 95 -12.67 -36.24 5.03
C ALA A 95 -11.93 -36.50 3.71
N SER A 96 -11.51 -35.43 3.02
CA SER A 96 -10.84 -35.53 1.72
C SER A 96 -9.95 -34.32 1.44
N TYR A 97 -8.82 -34.59 0.81
CA TYR A 97 -7.81 -33.61 0.38
C TYR A 97 -7.88 -33.48 -1.14
N LEU A 98 -8.02 -32.26 -1.65
CA LEU A 98 -8.26 -32.00 -3.07
C LEU A 98 -7.29 -30.93 -3.58
N PRO A 99 -5.99 -31.26 -3.70
CA PRO A 99 -5.06 -30.34 -4.34
C PRO A 99 -5.45 -30.11 -5.80
N HIS A 100 -5.09 -28.94 -6.34
CA HIS A 100 -5.24 -28.70 -7.78
C HIS A 100 -4.47 -29.76 -8.57
N PRO A 101 -5.05 -30.37 -9.64
CA PRO A 101 -4.40 -31.46 -10.37
C PRO A 101 -3.05 -31.08 -11.00
N ASP A 102 -2.90 -29.80 -11.36
CA ASP A 102 -1.66 -29.25 -11.91
C ASP A 102 -0.69 -28.69 -10.84
N TYR A 103 -0.94 -28.95 -9.54
CA TYR A 103 -0.04 -28.49 -8.48
C TYR A 103 1.38 -29.05 -8.69
N ASN A 104 2.37 -28.16 -8.64
CA ASN A 104 3.78 -28.52 -8.78
C ASN A 104 4.57 -28.08 -7.54
N SER A 105 5.02 -29.04 -6.74
CA SER A 105 5.75 -28.79 -5.49
C SER A 105 7.14 -28.17 -5.67
N ASN A 106 7.74 -28.25 -6.87
CA ASN A 106 9.04 -27.62 -7.14
C ASN A 106 8.90 -26.13 -7.45
N THR A 107 7.81 -25.71 -8.09
CA THR A 107 7.60 -24.33 -8.52
C THR A 107 6.52 -23.61 -7.71
N LEU A 108 5.82 -24.32 -6.82
CA LEU A 108 4.58 -23.88 -6.16
C LEU A 108 3.52 -23.38 -7.16
N GLY A 109 3.53 -23.92 -8.38
CA GLY A 109 2.55 -23.59 -9.40
C GLY A 109 1.20 -24.23 -9.08
N ASN A 110 0.11 -23.49 -9.22
CA ASN A 110 -1.23 -23.94 -8.85
C ASN A 110 -1.31 -24.42 -7.39
N ASP A 111 -0.68 -23.67 -6.48
CA ASP A 111 -0.61 -23.98 -5.05
C ASP A 111 -1.92 -23.61 -4.32
N LEU A 112 -2.94 -24.43 -4.52
CA LEU A 112 -4.21 -24.37 -3.80
C LEU A 112 -4.81 -25.76 -3.61
N MET A 113 -5.53 -25.94 -2.50
CA MET A 113 -6.18 -27.18 -2.13
C MET A 113 -7.50 -26.90 -1.40
N LEU A 114 -8.51 -27.71 -1.70
CA LEU A 114 -9.72 -27.78 -0.90
C LEU A 114 -9.62 -28.92 0.11
N LEU A 115 -9.91 -28.63 1.38
CA LEU A 115 -10.15 -29.63 2.41
C LEU A 115 -11.66 -29.78 2.58
N LYS A 116 -12.18 -31.00 2.39
CA LYS A 116 -13.56 -31.33 2.76
C LYS A 116 -13.57 -31.81 4.19
N LEU A 117 -14.36 -31.18 5.05
CA LEU A 117 -14.55 -31.58 6.44
C LEU A 117 -15.48 -32.80 6.54
N LYS A 118 -15.31 -33.62 7.59
CA LYS A 118 -16.20 -34.76 7.86
C LYS A 118 -17.59 -34.32 8.32
N GLU A 119 -17.67 -33.17 9.00
CA GLU A 119 -18.91 -32.63 9.55
C GLU A 119 -19.11 -31.18 9.09
N LYS A 120 -20.37 -30.75 9.01
CA LYS A 120 -20.75 -29.37 8.73
C LYS A 120 -20.39 -28.46 9.92
N VAL A 121 -19.65 -27.40 9.64
CA VAL A 121 -19.36 -26.31 10.57
C VAL A 121 -20.64 -25.52 10.83
N ARG A 122 -20.98 -25.35 12.11
CA ARG A 122 -22.09 -24.49 12.52
C ARG A 122 -21.63 -23.03 12.55
N LEU A 123 -22.23 -22.20 11.71
CA LEU A 123 -21.95 -20.76 11.68
C LEU A 123 -22.45 -20.07 12.95
N SER A 124 -21.73 -19.04 13.39
CA SER A 124 -22.03 -18.23 14.57
C SER A 124 -21.35 -16.86 14.46
N ASP A 125 -21.50 -16.00 15.47
CA ASP A 125 -20.79 -14.71 15.53
C ASP A 125 -19.25 -14.88 15.47
N ASN A 126 -18.74 -16.06 15.86
CA ASN A 126 -17.32 -16.36 15.90
C ASN A 126 -16.84 -17.17 14.69
N VAL A 127 -17.76 -17.76 13.91
CA VAL A 127 -17.46 -18.68 12.80
C VAL A 127 -18.31 -18.31 11.60
N GLY A 128 -17.66 -17.88 10.52
CA GLY A 128 -18.30 -17.30 9.35
C GLY A 128 -17.61 -17.72 8.06
N LEU A 129 -18.25 -17.44 6.93
CA LEU A 129 -17.71 -17.75 5.61
C LEU A 129 -17.04 -16.52 5.01
N ILE A 130 -16.01 -16.70 4.19
CA ILE A 130 -15.48 -15.63 3.32
C ILE A 130 -16.04 -15.77 1.91
N SER A 131 -16.31 -14.64 1.26
CA SER A 131 -16.71 -14.63 -0.15
C SER A 131 -15.50 -14.82 -1.06
N LEU A 132 -15.73 -15.45 -2.22
CA LEU A 132 -14.77 -15.51 -3.32
C LEU A 132 -15.14 -14.48 -4.40
N PRO A 133 -14.21 -14.07 -5.28
CA PRO A 133 -14.51 -13.17 -6.39
C PRO A 133 -15.58 -13.76 -7.29
N LYS A 134 -16.38 -12.92 -7.94
CA LYS A 134 -17.33 -13.40 -8.96
C LYS A 134 -16.60 -13.73 -10.26
N ASP A 135 -17.23 -14.54 -11.11
CA ASP A 135 -16.71 -14.83 -12.44
C ASP A 135 -16.46 -13.53 -13.25
N GLY A 136 -15.21 -13.33 -13.66
CA GLY A 136 -14.78 -12.15 -14.42
C GLY A 136 -14.44 -10.93 -13.57
N GLU A 137 -14.64 -10.98 -12.25
CA GLU A 137 -14.12 -9.98 -11.31
C GLU A 137 -12.72 -10.39 -10.84
N ASP A 138 -11.81 -9.42 -10.79
CA ASP A 138 -10.47 -9.60 -10.24
C ASP A 138 -10.06 -8.37 -9.44
N VAL A 139 -9.08 -8.52 -8.57
CA VAL A 139 -8.59 -7.41 -7.74
C VAL A 139 -7.66 -6.50 -8.54
N GLU A 140 -7.86 -5.19 -8.42
CA GLU A 140 -7.00 -4.19 -9.06
C GLU A 140 -5.74 -3.91 -8.23
N ALA A 141 -4.66 -3.48 -8.89
CA ALA A 141 -3.48 -2.97 -8.22
C ALA A 141 -3.82 -1.77 -7.30
N ASP A 142 -2.99 -1.53 -6.29
CA ASP A 142 -3.19 -0.51 -5.25
C ASP A 142 -4.41 -0.72 -4.33
N THR A 143 -5.18 -1.80 -4.53
CA THR A 143 -6.26 -2.18 -3.62
C THR A 143 -5.72 -2.53 -2.23
N HIS A 144 -6.32 -1.96 -1.19
CA HIS A 144 -6.00 -2.30 0.19
C HIS A 144 -6.62 -3.63 0.61
N CYS A 145 -5.79 -4.45 1.24
CA CYS A 145 -6.14 -5.78 1.68
C CYS A 145 -5.58 -6.06 3.07
N SER A 146 -5.92 -7.20 3.64
CA SER A 146 -5.37 -7.67 4.90
C SER A 146 -5.07 -9.16 4.82
N VAL A 147 -4.07 -9.56 5.60
CA VAL A 147 -3.72 -10.97 5.83
C VAL A 147 -3.74 -11.22 7.32
N ALA A 148 -4.07 -12.45 7.71
CA ALA A 148 -4.10 -12.86 9.12
C ALA A 148 -3.64 -14.31 9.28
N GLY A 149 -3.09 -14.63 10.46
CA GLY A 149 -2.61 -15.97 10.75
C GLY A 149 -1.96 -16.12 12.13
N TRP A 150 -1.47 -17.34 12.38
CA TRP A 150 -0.81 -17.77 13.63
C TRP A 150 0.65 -18.17 13.38
N GLY A 151 1.19 -17.81 12.22
CA GLY A 151 2.57 -18.07 11.86
C GLY A 151 3.58 -17.31 12.73
N THR A 152 4.84 -17.41 12.32
CA THR A 152 5.94 -16.74 12.99
C THR A 152 5.85 -15.23 12.83
N LEU A 153 6.09 -14.47 13.90
CA LEU A 153 5.94 -13.01 13.92
C LEU A 153 6.99 -12.29 13.04
N TRP A 154 8.12 -12.95 12.74
CA TRP A 154 9.16 -12.56 11.79
C TRP A 154 9.99 -13.79 11.39
N MET A 155 10.91 -13.64 10.44
CA MET A 155 11.76 -14.75 9.98
C MET A 155 12.55 -15.38 11.13
N ASN A 156 12.41 -16.69 11.35
CA ASN A 156 12.96 -17.42 12.50
C ASN A 156 12.50 -16.91 13.89
N GLY A 157 11.41 -16.14 13.93
CA GLY A 157 10.78 -15.68 15.17
C GLY A 157 9.87 -16.73 15.81
N PRO A 158 9.28 -16.41 16.97
CA PRO A 158 8.29 -17.27 17.61
C PRO A 158 6.99 -17.30 16.80
N VAL A 159 6.30 -18.45 16.84
CA VAL A 159 4.89 -18.57 16.40
C VAL A 159 3.96 -17.82 17.37
N SER A 160 2.78 -17.43 16.90
CA SER A 160 1.77 -16.78 17.74
C SER A 160 0.66 -17.75 18.12
N ASP A 161 0.35 -17.86 19.41
CA ASP A 161 -0.89 -18.54 19.84
C ASP A 161 -2.13 -17.71 19.48
N ARG A 162 -2.00 -16.38 19.36
CA ARG A 162 -3.10 -15.45 19.09
C ARG A 162 -3.14 -15.06 17.62
N LEU A 163 -4.33 -14.86 17.06
CA LEU A 163 -4.48 -14.46 15.67
C LEU A 163 -3.94 -13.05 15.46
N MET A 164 -3.00 -12.92 14.52
CA MET A 164 -2.41 -11.64 14.15
C MET A 164 -2.90 -11.21 12.76
N GLU A 165 -2.90 -9.91 12.49
CA GLU A 165 -3.31 -9.32 11.22
C GLU A 165 -2.33 -8.22 10.77
N ALA A 166 -2.13 -8.06 9.46
CA ALA A 166 -1.52 -6.86 8.91
C ALA A 166 -2.21 -6.38 7.63
N GLU A 167 -2.01 -5.09 7.37
CA GLU A 167 -2.49 -4.42 6.17
C GLU A 167 -1.47 -4.55 5.04
N THR A 168 -1.99 -4.87 3.86
CA THR A 168 -1.24 -5.08 2.62
C THR A 168 -1.91 -4.32 1.48
N VAL A 169 -1.21 -4.19 0.36
CA VAL A 169 -1.65 -3.50 -0.84
C VAL A 169 -1.26 -4.34 -2.05
N ILE A 170 -2.19 -4.52 -2.98
CA ILE A 170 -1.92 -5.25 -4.23
C ILE A 170 -0.85 -4.54 -5.03
N MET A 171 0.22 -5.25 -5.38
CA MET A 171 1.28 -4.73 -6.25
C MET A 171 0.89 -4.90 -7.71
N TYR A 172 1.32 -3.97 -8.56
CA TYR A 172 1.23 -4.14 -10.01
C TYR A 172 1.96 -5.40 -10.47
N ASP A 173 1.29 -6.21 -11.31
CA ASP A 173 1.85 -7.46 -11.82
C ASP A 173 3.22 -7.28 -12.50
N ALA A 174 3.41 -6.19 -13.25
CA ALA A 174 4.69 -5.89 -13.88
C ALA A 174 5.84 -5.70 -12.86
N GLU A 175 5.54 -5.18 -11.67
CA GLU A 175 6.52 -5.03 -10.61
C GLU A 175 6.79 -6.36 -9.90
N CYS A 176 5.77 -7.20 -9.71
CA CYS A 176 5.93 -8.57 -9.23
C CYS A 176 6.83 -9.38 -10.19
N GLU A 177 6.55 -9.35 -11.49
CA GLU A 177 7.34 -10.01 -12.55
C GLU A 177 8.78 -9.50 -12.59
N ARG A 178 8.99 -8.19 -12.42
CA ARG A 178 10.34 -7.61 -12.37
C ARG A 178 11.15 -8.13 -11.18
N ARG A 179 10.51 -8.34 -10.03
CA ARG A 179 11.17 -8.73 -8.76
C ARG A 179 11.42 -10.23 -8.69
N TRP A 180 10.41 -11.03 -9.05
CA TRP A 180 10.45 -12.49 -8.99
C TRP A 180 10.93 -13.15 -10.29
N GLY A 181 10.95 -12.43 -11.40
CA GLY A 181 11.37 -12.97 -12.69
C GLY A 181 10.46 -14.12 -13.16
N SER A 182 11.06 -15.22 -13.61
CA SER A 182 10.35 -16.39 -14.11
C SER A 182 9.50 -17.12 -13.08
N ASP A 183 9.72 -16.84 -11.79
CA ASP A 183 9.00 -17.49 -10.70
C ASP A 183 7.63 -16.86 -10.46
N TYR A 184 7.29 -15.76 -11.15
CA TYR A 184 5.98 -15.11 -11.06
C TYR A 184 5.23 -15.14 -12.39
N MET A 185 3.96 -15.54 -12.33
CA MET A 185 3.03 -15.54 -13.46
C MET A 185 1.75 -14.79 -13.07
N ALA A 186 1.56 -13.58 -13.60
CA ALA A 186 0.40 -12.72 -13.29
C ALA A 186 -0.95 -13.41 -13.48
N SER A 187 -1.06 -14.29 -14.50
CA SER A 187 -2.27 -15.08 -14.77
C SER A 187 -2.67 -16.06 -13.65
N LYS A 188 -1.78 -16.36 -12.70
CA LYS A 188 -1.97 -17.37 -11.65
C LYS A 188 -1.69 -16.87 -10.25
N LEU A 189 -0.98 -15.75 -10.12
CA LEU A 189 -0.45 -15.24 -8.86
C LEU A 189 -0.83 -13.77 -8.66
N ILE A 190 -0.82 -13.36 -7.40
CA ILE A 190 -0.92 -11.97 -6.95
C ILE A 190 0.25 -11.77 -5.99
N CYS A 191 0.94 -10.64 -6.05
CA CYS A 191 1.87 -10.25 -4.99
C CYS A 191 1.44 -8.95 -4.30
N VAL A 192 1.82 -8.80 -3.04
CA VAL A 192 1.48 -7.62 -2.24
C VAL A 192 2.71 -7.02 -1.60
N TYR A 193 2.64 -5.73 -1.33
CA TYR A 193 3.54 -5.02 -0.43
C TYR A 193 2.72 -4.41 0.71
N GLY A 194 3.36 -3.86 1.73
CA GLY A 194 2.62 -3.20 2.79
C GLY A 194 3.42 -3.02 4.05
N TYR A 195 2.75 -2.51 5.08
CA TYR A 195 3.33 -2.38 6.41
C TYR A 195 3.69 -3.73 7.01
N GLY A 196 2.96 -4.79 6.64
CA GLY A 196 3.29 -6.15 7.02
C GLY A 196 3.11 -7.18 5.91
N GLY A 197 3.25 -8.44 6.28
CA GLY A 197 3.15 -9.55 5.34
C GLY A 197 3.18 -10.92 6.02
N SER A 198 2.74 -11.94 5.29
CA SER A 198 2.69 -13.32 5.75
C SER A 198 4.08 -13.90 5.98
N CYS A 199 4.17 -14.87 6.90
CA CYS A 199 5.41 -15.54 7.26
C CYS A 199 5.20 -17.06 7.41
N ILE A 200 6.18 -17.76 7.97
CA ILE A 200 6.14 -19.22 8.11
C ILE A 200 4.96 -19.62 9.00
N GLY A 201 4.06 -20.47 8.50
CA GLY A 201 2.83 -20.90 9.18
C GLY A 201 1.57 -20.16 8.71
N ASP A 202 1.69 -19.00 8.05
CA ASP A 202 0.53 -18.27 7.51
C ASP A 202 0.08 -18.80 6.14
N SER A 203 0.89 -19.67 5.53
CA SER A 203 0.58 -20.37 4.28
C SER A 203 -0.83 -20.94 4.26
N GLY A 204 -1.50 -20.85 3.12
CA GLY A 204 -2.90 -21.24 2.95
C GLY A 204 -3.92 -20.24 3.48
N GLY A 205 -3.54 -19.31 4.36
CA GLY A 205 -4.41 -18.24 4.83
C GLY A 205 -4.84 -17.30 3.68
N PRO A 206 -6.04 -16.67 3.78
CA PRO A 206 -6.56 -15.81 2.72
C PRO A 206 -5.89 -14.43 2.71
N LEU A 207 -5.66 -13.90 1.50
CA LEU A 207 -5.50 -12.48 1.26
C LEU A 207 -6.89 -11.87 1.03
N VAL A 208 -7.31 -10.97 1.92
CA VAL A 208 -8.69 -10.45 1.96
C VAL A 208 -8.72 -8.97 1.61
N CYS A 209 -9.42 -8.62 0.53
CA CYS A 209 -9.65 -7.25 0.11
C CYS A 209 -11.14 -6.93 0.27
N GLY A 210 -11.46 -5.94 1.10
CA GLY A 210 -12.84 -5.70 1.53
C GLY A 210 -13.41 -6.93 2.27
N VAL A 211 -14.38 -7.61 1.65
CA VAL A 211 -15.05 -8.79 2.22
C VAL A 211 -14.78 -10.08 1.43
N THR A 212 -13.79 -10.06 0.54
CA THR A 212 -13.53 -11.13 -0.44
C THR A 212 -12.11 -11.65 -0.31
N ALA A 213 -11.95 -12.97 -0.26
CA ALA A 213 -10.64 -13.62 -0.37
C ALA A 213 -10.22 -13.65 -1.84
N VAL A 214 -9.16 -12.91 -2.19
CA VAL A 214 -8.66 -12.80 -3.56
C VAL A 214 -7.41 -13.65 -3.81
N GLY A 215 -6.72 -14.06 -2.74
CA GLY A 215 -5.52 -14.87 -2.82
C GLY A 215 -5.40 -15.92 -1.71
N VAL A 216 -4.63 -16.97 -1.97
CA VAL A 216 -4.21 -17.98 -0.98
C VAL A 216 -2.71 -17.80 -0.71
N THR A 217 -2.30 -17.59 0.55
CA THR A 217 -0.89 -17.37 0.91
C THR A 217 -0.04 -18.55 0.45
N SER A 218 0.96 -18.30 -0.41
CA SER A 218 1.75 -19.37 -1.05
C SER A 218 3.21 -19.29 -0.65
N TYR A 219 3.93 -18.23 -1.04
CA TYR A 219 5.36 -18.11 -0.75
C TYR A 219 5.82 -16.66 -0.56
N SER A 220 7.02 -16.51 -0.03
CA SER A 220 7.69 -15.24 0.21
C SER A 220 9.21 -15.40 0.08
N ASP A 221 9.95 -14.31 0.26
CA ASP A 221 11.41 -14.35 0.28
C ASP A 221 11.92 -15.32 1.34
N HIS A 222 12.80 -16.23 0.92
CA HIS A 222 13.41 -17.24 1.78
C HIS A 222 14.17 -16.64 2.97
N TYR A 223 14.69 -15.42 2.85
CA TYR A 223 15.50 -14.78 3.88
C TYR A 223 14.71 -13.79 4.75
N LEU A 224 13.56 -13.29 4.28
CA LEU A 224 12.78 -12.28 5.01
C LEU A 224 11.29 -12.32 4.66
N CYS A 225 10.45 -12.66 5.64
CA CYS A 225 9.01 -12.85 5.39
C CYS A 225 8.29 -11.65 4.75
N ASN A 226 8.64 -10.41 5.09
CA ASN A 226 8.14 -9.18 4.46
C ASN A 226 9.28 -8.45 3.73
N SER A 227 9.89 -9.12 2.74
CA SER A 227 11.04 -8.58 2.01
C SER A 227 10.66 -7.38 1.14
N ARG A 228 11.41 -6.30 1.31
CA ARG A 228 11.31 -5.12 0.43
C ARG A 228 11.77 -5.39 -1.00
N LEU A 229 12.53 -6.47 -1.21
CA LEU A 229 13.05 -6.89 -2.52
C LEU A 229 12.10 -7.87 -3.22
N LEU A 230 11.57 -8.84 -2.48
CA LEU A 230 10.75 -9.93 -2.98
C LEU A 230 9.40 -9.96 -2.23
N PRO A 231 8.33 -9.39 -2.80
CA PRO A 231 7.03 -9.25 -2.13
C PRO A 231 6.39 -10.62 -1.83
N ASN A 232 5.52 -10.69 -0.81
CA ASN A 232 4.72 -11.89 -0.52
C ASN A 232 3.83 -12.24 -1.72
N VAL A 233 3.75 -13.53 -2.04
CA VAL A 233 3.00 -14.05 -3.19
C VAL A 233 1.88 -14.99 -2.76
N TYR A 234 0.76 -14.86 -3.46
CA TYR A 234 -0.48 -15.57 -3.22
C TYR A 234 -0.96 -16.21 -4.52
N THR A 235 -1.57 -17.38 -4.42
CA THR A 235 -2.30 -17.99 -5.55
C THR A 235 -3.55 -17.17 -5.84
N ARG A 236 -3.70 -16.68 -7.07
CA ARG A 236 -4.81 -15.81 -7.52
C ARG A 236 -6.13 -16.59 -7.58
N ILE A 237 -7.04 -16.38 -6.64
CA ILE A 237 -8.29 -17.17 -6.53
C ILE A 237 -9.17 -17.03 -7.77
N SER A 238 -9.26 -15.83 -8.36
CA SER A 238 -10.02 -15.55 -9.59
C SER A 238 -9.62 -16.47 -10.76
N ALA A 239 -8.35 -16.87 -10.84
CA ALA A 239 -7.84 -17.78 -11.87
C ALA A 239 -8.33 -19.24 -11.70
N TYR A 240 -8.83 -19.62 -10.51
CA TYR A 240 -9.23 -21.00 -10.18
C TYR A 240 -10.70 -21.14 -9.80
N LEU A 241 -11.52 -20.09 -9.90
CA LEU A 241 -12.95 -20.13 -9.55
C LEU A 241 -13.70 -21.30 -10.18
N LYS A 242 -13.49 -21.54 -11.48
CA LYS A 242 -14.10 -22.66 -12.21
C LYS A 242 -13.74 -24.01 -11.58
N TRP A 243 -12.48 -24.20 -11.18
CA TRP A 243 -12.04 -25.43 -10.52
C TRP A 243 -12.65 -25.55 -9.12
N ILE A 244 -12.65 -24.47 -8.34
CA ILE A 244 -13.23 -24.42 -6.99
C ILE A 244 -14.72 -24.80 -7.05
N HIS A 245 -15.51 -24.11 -7.89
CA HIS A 245 -16.94 -24.37 -8.06
C HIS A 245 -17.19 -25.79 -8.55
N HIS A 246 -16.47 -26.26 -9.57
CA HIS A 246 -16.61 -27.61 -10.09
C HIS A 246 -16.35 -28.68 -9.02
N LYS A 247 -15.34 -28.49 -8.16
CA LYS A 247 -15.08 -29.42 -7.05
C LYS A 247 -16.24 -29.43 -6.07
N ILE A 248 -16.64 -28.25 -5.58
CA ILE A 248 -17.72 -28.12 -4.58
C ILE A 248 -19.04 -28.69 -5.11
N GLU A 249 -19.46 -28.32 -6.32
CA GLU A 249 -20.70 -28.80 -6.95
C GLU A 249 -20.71 -30.32 -7.12
N ASN A 250 -19.64 -30.90 -7.66
CA ASN A 250 -19.55 -32.35 -7.82
C ASN A 250 -19.67 -33.12 -6.51
N PHE A 251 -19.19 -32.54 -5.40
CA PHE A 251 -19.36 -33.16 -4.09
C PHE A 251 -20.82 -33.13 -3.65
N TYR A 252 -21.50 -31.99 -3.75
CA TYR A 252 -22.92 -31.90 -3.42
C TYR A 252 -23.81 -32.78 -4.33
N LEU A 253 -23.45 -32.94 -5.61
CA LEU A 253 -24.15 -33.86 -6.52
C LEU A 253 -23.93 -35.34 -6.16
N LYS A 254 -22.76 -35.72 -5.62
CA LYS A 254 -22.50 -37.10 -5.18
C LYS A 254 -23.17 -37.47 -3.86
N GLU A 255 -23.43 -36.49 -3.00
CA GLU A 255 -24.10 -36.71 -1.69
C GLU A 255 -25.62 -36.58 -1.74
N SER A 256 -26.18 -36.00 -2.80
CA SER A 256 -27.63 -35.99 -2.99
C SER A 256 -28.17 -37.43 -3.04
N PRO A 257 -29.16 -37.81 -2.21
CA PRO A 257 -29.81 -39.12 -2.30
C PRO A 257 -30.61 -39.32 -3.60
N TYR A 258 -30.64 -38.33 -4.49
CA TYR A 258 -31.31 -38.36 -5.80
C TYR A 258 -30.31 -38.27 -6.96
N THR A 259 -29.28 -39.12 -6.96
CA THR A 259 -28.31 -39.19 -8.08
C THR A 259 -28.43 -40.52 -8.81
N LEU A 260 -29.48 -40.63 -9.63
CA LEU A 260 -29.55 -41.32 -10.94
C LEU A 260 -31.04 -41.43 -11.37
N GLN A 261 -31.73 -40.31 -11.58
CA GLN A 261 -32.86 -40.19 -12.51
C GLN A 261 -33.21 -38.70 -12.68
N SER A 262 -33.57 -38.29 -13.90
CA SER A 262 -34.11 -36.97 -14.31
C SER A 262 -33.12 -35.79 -14.49
N MET A 263 -32.39 -35.83 -15.62
CA MET A 263 -31.85 -34.62 -16.27
C MET A 263 -32.84 -33.91 -17.21
N GLU A 264 -34.15 -34.22 -17.20
CA GLU A 264 -35.10 -33.66 -18.18
C GLU A 264 -36.06 -32.56 -17.66
N ASP A 265 -36.12 -32.26 -16.35
CA ASP A 265 -37.16 -31.34 -15.84
C ASP A 265 -36.82 -29.84 -15.82
N LYS A 266 -35.67 -29.41 -16.38
CA LYS A 266 -35.36 -27.96 -16.48
C LYS A 266 -35.96 -27.26 -17.71
N ALA A 267 -36.61 -27.98 -18.62
CA ALA A 267 -37.24 -27.36 -19.80
C ALA A 267 -38.70 -26.90 -19.57
N LEU A 268 -39.38 -27.32 -18.49
CA LEU A 268 -40.83 -27.11 -18.35
C LEU A 268 -41.26 -26.00 -17.38
N ILE A 269 -40.35 -25.40 -16.62
CA ILE A 269 -40.72 -24.31 -15.68
C ILE A 269 -40.75 -22.93 -16.36
N PHE A 270 -40.15 -22.77 -17.55
CA PHE A 270 -40.11 -21.47 -18.22
C PHE A 270 -41.42 -21.02 -18.90
N HIS A 271 -42.41 -21.90 -19.04
CA HIS A 271 -43.61 -21.58 -19.80
C HIS A 271 -44.87 -21.24 -19.00
N CYS A 272 -44.84 -21.27 -17.65
CA CYS A 272 -46.09 -21.19 -16.89
C CYS A 272 -46.31 -19.91 -16.06
N LEU A 273 -45.44 -18.91 -16.13
CA LEU A 273 -45.63 -17.70 -15.33
C LEU A 273 -45.31 -16.43 -16.12
N TYR A 274 -46.07 -16.05 -17.15
CA TYR A 274 -46.14 -14.63 -17.52
C TYR A 274 -47.39 -14.39 -18.37
N SER A 275 -48.38 -13.73 -17.79
CA SER A 275 -49.46 -13.07 -18.55
C SER A 275 -48.90 -11.79 -19.16
N GLU A 276 -49.23 -11.51 -20.43
CA GLU A 276 -48.63 -10.46 -21.26
C GLU A 276 -48.69 -9.06 -20.61
N SER A 277 -49.72 -8.77 -19.81
CA SER A 277 -49.88 -7.48 -19.13
C SER A 277 -48.84 -7.26 -18.02
N SER A 278 -48.30 -8.33 -17.40
CA SER A 278 -47.32 -8.22 -16.31
C SER A 278 -45.89 -8.00 -16.82
N LEU A 279 -45.58 -8.46 -18.04
CA LEU A 279 -44.23 -8.37 -18.60
C LEU A 279 -43.88 -6.93 -18.98
N ILE A 280 -44.83 -6.19 -19.57
CA ILE A 280 -44.62 -4.79 -19.98
C ILE A 280 -44.33 -3.90 -18.76
N VAL A 281 -45.10 -4.05 -17.68
CA VAL A 281 -44.90 -3.28 -16.44
C VAL A 281 -43.55 -3.61 -15.81
N PHE A 282 -43.13 -4.87 -15.82
CA PHE A 282 -41.85 -5.30 -15.29
C PHE A 282 -40.66 -4.72 -16.08
N ILE A 283 -40.73 -4.79 -17.42
CA ILE A 283 -39.71 -4.21 -18.31
C ILE A 283 -39.63 -2.69 -18.13
N MET A 284 -40.76 -1.98 -18.08
CA MET A 284 -40.76 -0.53 -17.85
C MET A 284 -40.15 -0.15 -16.51
N THR A 285 -40.43 -0.92 -15.45
CA THR A 285 -39.86 -0.70 -14.11
C THR A 285 -38.35 -0.91 -14.11
N ILE A 286 -37.85 -1.97 -14.76
CA ILE A 286 -36.41 -2.22 -14.88
C ILE A 286 -35.70 -1.11 -15.66
N ILE A 287 -36.29 -0.65 -16.77
CA ILE A 287 -35.71 0.44 -17.58
C ILE A 287 -35.64 1.73 -16.77
N ILE A 288 -36.70 2.08 -16.02
CA ILE A 288 -36.73 3.28 -15.17
C ILE A 288 -35.69 3.19 -14.05
N ILE A 289 -35.59 2.05 -13.35
CA ILE A 289 -34.58 1.84 -12.30
C ILE A 289 -33.18 1.92 -12.89
N SER A 290 -32.94 1.30 -14.04
CA SER A 290 -31.64 1.33 -14.72
C SER A 290 -31.24 2.75 -15.15
N LEU A 291 -32.19 3.53 -15.68
CA LEU A 291 -31.96 4.94 -16.02
C LEU A 291 -31.69 5.81 -14.78
N LEU A 292 -32.40 5.60 -13.69
CA LEU A 292 -32.18 6.31 -12.43
C LEU A 292 -30.80 5.98 -11.83
N LEU A 293 -30.39 4.72 -11.86
CA LEU A 293 -29.05 4.29 -11.45
C LEU A 293 -27.97 4.87 -12.37
N LEU A 294 -28.19 4.84 -13.69
CA LEU A 294 -27.24 5.40 -14.65
C LEU A 294 -27.04 6.91 -14.42
N VAL A 295 -28.13 7.66 -14.21
CA VAL A 295 -28.09 9.10 -13.91
C VAL A 295 -27.43 9.39 -12.56
N SER A 296 -27.60 8.53 -11.55
CA SER A 296 -26.90 8.71 -10.27
C SER A 296 -25.41 8.37 -10.33
N LEU A 297 -24.98 7.56 -11.31
CA LEU A 297 -23.58 7.16 -11.50
C LEU A 297 -22.79 8.13 -12.41
N VAL A 298 -23.46 8.97 -13.22
CA VAL A 298 -22.76 9.95 -14.09
C VAL A 298 -21.89 10.96 -13.30
N PRO A 299 -22.30 11.48 -12.12
CA PRO A 299 -21.46 12.40 -11.34
C PRO A 299 -20.15 11.75 -10.86
N ASP A 300 -20.16 10.44 -10.60
CA ASP A 300 -19.00 9.71 -10.06
C ASP A 300 -18.01 9.26 -11.15
N LEU A 301 -18.38 9.34 -12.43
CA LEU A 301 -17.48 8.94 -13.53
C LEU A 301 -16.41 9.98 -13.90
N THR A 302 -16.30 11.08 -13.15
CA THR A 302 -15.13 11.97 -13.25
C THR A 302 -13.99 11.50 -12.33
N PHE A 303 -13.68 10.20 -12.38
CA PHE A 303 -12.45 9.67 -11.80
C PHE A 303 -11.28 10.14 -12.67
N THR A 304 -10.73 11.30 -12.32
CA THR A 304 -9.46 11.76 -12.87
C THR A 304 -8.38 10.83 -12.33
N ALA A 305 -7.88 9.94 -13.21
CA ALA A 305 -6.75 9.08 -12.89
C ALA A 305 -5.57 9.95 -12.42
N ARG A 306 -5.22 9.81 -11.14
CA ARG A 306 -4.15 10.58 -10.49
C ARG A 306 -2.81 9.97 -10.90
N VAL A 307 -2.02 10.69 -11.68
CA VAL A 307 -0.83 10.15 -12.36
C VAL A 307 0.34 11.12 -12.16
N GLY A 308 1.09 10.98 -11.06
CA GLY A 308 2.35 11.68 -10.79
C GLY A 308 2.58 11.96 -9.32
N ILE A 309 3.83 12.09 -8.84
CA ILE A 309 4.16 12.07 -7.40
C ILE A 309 3.28 10.99 -6.71
N GLU A 310 3.34 9.74 -7.18
CA GLU A 310 2.51 8.58 -6.78
C GLU A 310 1.20 8.96 -6.05
N ASP A 311 0.18 9.41 -6.82
CA ASP A 311 -1.17 9.92 -6.43
C ASP A 311 -1.44 11.45 -6.51
N GLY A 312 -0.50 12.24 -7.03
CA GLY A 312 -0.65 13.68 -7.33
C GLY A 312 -1.37 14.05 -8.64
N THR A 313 -1.54 15.35 -8.85
CA THR A 313 -2.19 15.97 -10.02
C THR A 313 -1.27 16.98 -10.71
N GLU A 314 -1.56 17.31 -11.97
CA GLU A 314 -0.86 18.42 -12.65
C GLU A 314 -1.09 19.70 -11.86
N ALA A 315 -0.01 20.41 -11.51
CA ALA A 315 -0.11 21.70 -10.84
C ALA A 315 -0.79 22.69 -11.77
N LYS A 316 -1.59 23.62 -11.22
CA LYS A 316 -2.09 24.73 -12.03
C LYS A 316 -0.88 25.50 -12.61
N PRO A 317 -0.83 25.82 -13.90
CA PRO A 317 0.30 26.55 -14.49
C PRO A 317 0.68 27.78 -13.68
N HIS A 318 1.98 27.90 -13.38
CA HIS A 318 2.58 29.00 -12.62
C HIS A 318 2.06 29.20 -11.18
N SER A 319 1.31 28.25 -10.63
CA SER A 319 0.84 28.28 -9.22
C SER A 319 1.94 28.02 -8.19
N ARG A 320 3.12 27.60 -8.64
CA ARG A 320 4.32 27.35 -7.82
C ARG A 320 5.48 28.20 -8.34
N PRO A 321 5.39 29.54 -8.28
CA PRO A 321 6.31 30.44 -8.98
C PRO A 321 7.76 30.41 -8.46
N TYR A 322 7.97 29.80 -7.29
CA TYR A 322 9.28 29.58 -6.67
C TYR A 322 9.97 28.29 -7.10
N MET A 323 9.28 27.38 -7.80
CA MET A 323 9.85 26.12 -8.26
C MET A 323 10.89 26.37 -9.34
N VAL A 324 12.01 25.66 -9.25
CA VAL A 324 13.05 25.69 -10.28
C VAL A 324 13.44 24.27 -10.67
N SER A 325 13.78 24.08 -11.95
CA SER A 325 14.36 22.84 -12.47
C SER A 325 15.87 22.98 -12.55
N LEU A 326 16.60 22.06 -11.93
CA LEU A 326 18.05 21.94 -12.05
C LEU A 326 18.34 20.95 -13.17
N GLN A 327 18.86 21.47 -14.28
CA GLN A 327 19.10 20.69 -15.48
C GLN A 327 20.58 20.36 -15.67
N LYS A 328 20.84 19.11 -16.10
CA LYS A 328 22.13 18.65 -16.60
C LYS A 328 21.95 18.20 -18.03
N ASN A 329 22.75 18.74 -18.96
CA ASN A 329 22.59 18.49 -20.40
C ASN A 329 21.14 18.75 -20.89
N SER A 330 20.55 19.87 -20.48
CA SER A 330 19.17 20.28 -20.81
C SER A 330 18.08 19.30 -20.36
N LYS A 331 18.36 18.44 -19.38
CA LYS A 331 17.39 17.50 -18.81
C LYS A 331 17.24 17.72 -17.32
N ASN A 332 16.00 17.70 -16.84
CA ASN A 332 15.70 17.78 -15.42
C ASN A 332 16.44 16.69 -14.64
N SER A 333 17.26 17.10 -13.69
CA SER A 333 18.02 16.22 -12.80
C SER A 333 17.53 16.30 -11.36
N CYS A 334 17.13 17.49 -10.91
CA CYS A 334 16.67 17.79 -9.56
C CYS A 334 15.72 19.00 -9.58
N GLY A 335 14.98 19.19 -8.50
CA GLY A 335 14.27 20.43 -8.19
C GLY A 335 15.08 21.38 -7.31
N GLY A 336 14.49 22.55 -7.07
CA GLY A 336 14.97 23.54 -6.12
C GLY A 336 13.90 24.58 -5.84
N SER A 337 14.20 25.50 -4.93
CA SER A 337 13.35 26.65 -4.64
C SER A 337 14.11 27.97 -4.70
N LEU A 338 13.51 28.98 -5.33
CA LEU A 338 14.06 30.33 -5.38
C LEU A 338 13.78 31.05 -4.05
N ILE A 339 14.82 31.27 -3.25
CA ILE A 339 14.71 31.90 -1.92
C ILE A 339 15.11 33.38 -1.93
N THR A 340 15.87 33.81 -2.95
CA THR A 340 16.16 35.21 -3.26
C THR A 340 16.29 35.37 -4.78
N GLU A 341 16.36 36.60 -5.27
CA GLU A 341 16.61 36.87 -6.70
C GLU A 341 17.94 36.28 -7.23
N GLU A 342 18.85 35.82 -6.38
CA GLU A 342 20.18 35.33 -6.78
C GLU A 342 20.52 33.93 -6.24
N PHE A 343 19.67 33.36 -5.38
CA PHE A 343 19.96 32.12 -4.68
C PHE A 343 18.82 31.12 -4.78
N VAL A 344 19.18 29.90 -5.16
CA VAL A 344 18.33 28.71 -5.16
C VAL A 344 18.76 27.79 -4.02
N LEU A 345 17.79 27.26 -3.28
CA LEU A 345 17.97 26.21 -2.30
C LEU A 345 17.65 24.85 -2.94
N THR A 346 18.50 23.85 -2.70
CA THR A 346 18.36 22.49 -3.22
C THR A 346 19.08 21.48 -2.32
N ALA A 347 19.08 20.20 -2.68
CA ALA A 347 19.80 19.14 -1.98
C ALA A 347 21.27 19.10 -2.40
N ALA A 348 22.19 18.83 -1.47
CA ALA A 348 23.62 18.75 -1.77
C ALA A 348 23.94 17.57 -2.69
N HIS A 349 23.23 16.44 -2.55
CA HIS A 349 23.45 15.26 -3.38
C HIS A 349 23.12 15.47 -4.86
N CYS A 350 22.38 16.54 -5.21
CA CYS A 350 22.06 16.88 -6.60
C CYS A 350 23.29 17.29 -7.43
N TRP A 351 24.40 17.62 -6.78
CA TRP A 351 25.63 18.07 -7.43
C TRP A 351 26.85 17.24 -7.04
N LYS A 352 27.67 16.89 -8.02
CA LYS A 352 29.01 16.34 -7.83
C LYS A 352 30.03 17.27 -8.47
N LYS A 353 31.24 17.30 -7.93
CA LYS A 353 32.33 18.14 -8.46
C LYS A 353 32.56 17.81 -9.94
N GLY A 354 32.40 18.81 -10.80
CA GLY A 354 32.49 18.69 -12.26
C GLY A 354 31.14 18.76 -12.98
N ASP A 355 30.03 18.59 -12.27
CA ASP A 355 28.70 18.81 -12.84
C ASP A 355 28.48 20.29 -13.14
N VAL A 356 27.94 20.58 -14.33
CA VAL A 356 27.42 21.90 -14.71
C VAL A 356 25.90 21.85 -14.63
N ILE A 357 25.33 22.69 -13.77
CA ILE A 357 23.89 22.82 -13.59
C ILE A 357 23.42 24.13 -14.21
N THR A 358 22.36 24.04 -15.00
CA THR A 358 21.56 25.18 -15.44
C THR A 358 20.29 25.22 -14.61
N VAL A 359 19.95 26.39 -14.08
CA VAL A 359 18.70 26.61 -13.33
C VAL A 359 17.66 27.19 -14.27
N VAL A 360 16.51 26.54 -14.36
CA VAL A 360 15.34 27.00 -15.12
C VAL A 360 14.28 27.50 -14.14
N VAL A 361 13.78 28.71 -14.38
CA VAL A 361 12.75 29.37 -13.55
C VAL A 361 11.52 29.70 -14.39
N GLY A 362 10.34 29.69 -13.75
CA GLY A 362 9.07 30.08 -14.39
C GLY A 362 8.46 29.05 -15.34
N ALA A 363 9.11 27.92 -15.56
CA ALA A 363 8.57 26.84 -16.37
C ALA A 363 7.43 26.10 -15.64
N HIS A 364 6.36 25.78 -16.37
CA HIS A 364 5.35 24.78 -15.99
C HIS A 364 5.61 23.47 -16.73
N ASP A 365 5.83 23.59 -18.04
CA ASP A 365 6.10 22.51 -18.97
C ASP A 365 7.57 22.59 -19.43
N LEU A 366 8.31 21.50 -19.30
CA LEU A 366 9.72 21.37 -19.67
C LEU A 366 9.93 20.79 -21.07
N SER A 367 8.87 20.62 -21.86
CA SER A 367 8.97 20.23 -23.26
C SER A 367 9.73 21.29 -24.07
N GLU A 368 10.36 20.86 -25.17
CA GLU A 368 11.28 21.68 -25.96
C GLU A 368 10.65 22.92 -26.62
N ASN A 369 9.31 23.02 -26.63
CA ASN A 369 8.58 24.11 -27.31
C ASN A 369 8.30 25.33 -26.41
N GLU A 370 8.61 25.29 -25.12
CA GLU A 370 8.36 26.39 -24.18
C GLU A 370 9.61 27.24 -23.94
N THR A 371 9.44 28.57 -23.93
CA THR A 371 10.52 29.50 -23.60
C THR A 371 10.51 29.80 -22.11
N TYR A 372 11.55 29.35 -21.41
CA TYR A 372 11.77 29.65 -20.00
C TYR A 372 13.09 30.38 -19.77
N ASP A 373 13.18 31.14 -18.68
CA ASP A 373 14.42 31.81 -18.31
C ASP A 373 15.40 30.79 -17.70
N SER A 374 16.61 30.75 -18.26
CA SER A 374 17.71 29.92 -17.77
C SER A 374 18.84 30.76 -17.21
N PHE A 375 19.44 30.24 -16.14
CA PHE A 375 20.50 30.88 -15.38
C PHE A 375 21.65 29.90 -15.18
N GLU A 376 22.87 30.38 -15.39
CA GLU A 376 24.07 29.63 -15.05
C GLU A 376 24.34 29.75 -13.55
N VAL A 377 24.89 28.70 -12.96
CA VAL A 377 25.33 28.70 -11.57
C VAL A 377 26.79 29.14 -11.49
N THR A 378 27.05 30.22 -10.75
CA THR A 378 28.41 30.75 -10.50
C THR A 378 29.05 30.16 -9.25
N SER A 379 28.27 29.66 -8.30
CA SER A 379 28.79 29.03 -7.09
C SER A 379 27.86 27.93 -6.59
N TYR A 380 28.46 26.79 -6.26
CA TYR A 380 27.83 25.63 -5.64
C TYR A 380 28.29 25.57 -4.19
N ILE A 381 27.37 25.74 -3.25
CA ILE A 381 27.69 25.90 -1.83
C ILE A 381 26.94 24.82 -1.03
N PRO A 382 27.40 23.55 -1.06
CA PRO A 382 26.84 22.51 -0.20
C PRO A 382 27.18 22.81 1.27
N HIS A 383 26.34 22.33 2.19
CA HIS A 383 26.66 22.44 3.61
C HIS A 383 28.01 21.75 3.90
N PRO A 384 28.93 22.38 4.66
CA PRO A 384 30.28 21.84 4.87
C PRO A 384 30.31 20.45 5.53
N GLU A 385 29.27 20.11 6.27
CA GLU A 385 29.11 18.83 6.95
C GLU A 385 28.23 17.82 6.17
N PHE A 386 27.95 18.06 4.89
CA PHE A 386 27.18 17.10 4.08
C PHE A 386 27.89 15.73 4.01
N SER A 387 27.12 14.67 4.25
CA SER A 387 27.62 13.29 4.30
C SER A 387 26.92 12.42 3.26
N TRP A 388 27.69 11.85 2.32
CA TRP A 388 27.18 10.90 1.32
C TRP A 388 26.77 9.55 1.92
N GLN A 389 27.24 9.23 3.13
CA GLN A 389 26.97 7.95 3.79
C GLN A 389 25.54 7.89 4.34
N ASN A 390 25.02 9.00 4.84
CA ASN A 390 23.74 9.04 5.56
C ASN A 390 22.86 10.25 5.19
N TYR A 391 23.26 11.04 4.20
CA TYR A 391 22.54 12.22 3.74
C TYR A 391 22.27 13.25 4.85
N GLU A 392 23.07 13.25 5.92
CA GLU A 392 23.03 14.34 6.89
C GLU A 392 23.50 15.64 6.23
N ASN A 393 22.84 16.74 6.59
CA ASN A 393 23.12 18.06 6.04
C ASN A 393 23.00 18.11 4.51
N ASP A 394 22.06 17.35 3.93
CA ASP A 394 21.78 17.33 2.49
C ASP A 394 21.05 18.60 2.04
N ILE A 395 21.79 19.70 2.00
CA ILE A 395 21.31 21.04 1.63
C ILE A 395 22.44 21.82 0.94
N MET A 396 22.09 22.56 -0.10
CA MET A 396 23.01 23.34 -0.91
C MET A 396 22.35 24.62 -1.40
N LEU A 397 23.15 25.69 -1.43
CA LEU A 397 22.79 26.94 -2.10
C LEU A 397 23.50 27.03 -3.45
N LEU A 398 22.76 27.42 -4.48
CA LEU A 398 23.28 27.78 -5.79
C LEU A 398 23.22 29.29 -5.95
N LYS A 399 24.35 29.93 -6.26
CA LYS A 399 24.38 31.35 -6.64
C LYS A 399 24.26 31.48 -8.16
N LEU A 400 23.26 32.22 -8.62
CA LEU A 400 23.02 32.46 -10.04
C LEU A 400 24.00 33.51 -10.60
N ASN A 401 24.21 33.48 -11.92
CA ASN A 401 25.09 34.44 -12.61
C ASN A 401 24.53 35.86 -12.72
N LYS A 402 23.20 36.01 -12.60
CA LYS A 402 22.49 37.29 -12.64
C LYS A 402 21.23 37.20 -11.78
N LYS A 403 20.70 38.36 -11.39
CA LYS A 403 19.42 38.47 -10.68
C LYS A 403 18.26 37.98 -11.53
N VAL A 404 17.41 37.16 -10.95
CA VAL A 404 16.12 36.74 -11.49
C VAL A 404 15.16 37.91 -11.43
N THR A 405 14.48 38.21 -12.54
CA THR A 405 13.41 39.19 -12.58
C THR A 405 12.11 38.54 -12.12
N LEU A 406 11.55 39.02 -11.01
CA LEU A 406 10.29 38.51 -10.49
C LEU A 406 9.12 38.93 -11.39
N SER A 407 8.12 38.06 -11.51
CA SER A 407 6.94 38.25 -12.34
C SER A 407 5.76 37.45 -11.79
N ASN A 408 4.62 37.43 -12.49
CA ASN A 408 3.50 36.56 -12.12
C ASN A 408 3.86 35.07 -12.18
N ASN A 409 4.88 34.70 -12.95
CA ASN A 409 5.30 33.31 -13.15
C ASN A 409 6.53 32.93 -12.34
N VAL A 410 7.25 33.93 -11.79
CA VAL A 410 8.53 33.75 -11.09
C VAL A 410 8.49 34.52 -9.77
N GLY A 411 8.58 33.79 -8.67
CA GLY A 411 8.38 34.29 -7.32
C GLY A 411 9.35 33.66 -6.34
N LEU A 412 9.43 34.24 -5.15
CA LEU A 412 10.27 33.72 -4.06
C LEU A 412 9.41 32.92 -3.10
N ILE A 413 9.97 31.86 -2.51
CA ILE A 413 9.38 31.22 -1.34
C ILE A 413 10.05 31.71 -0.06
N SER A 414 9.24 31.95 0.96
CA SER A 414 9.75 32.36 2.26
C SER A 414 10.25 31.16 3.07
N LEU A 415 11.23 31.39 3.93
CA LEU A 415 11.73 30.38 4.87
C LEU A 415 11.11 30.58 6.26
N PRO A 416 11.02 29.53 7.10
CA PRO A 416 10.58 29.65 8.48
C PRO A 416 11.44 30.64 9.26
N LYS A 417 10.85 31.33 10.24
CA LYS A 417 11.61 32.16 11.18
C LYS A 417 12.29 31.29 12.25
N ASN A 418 13.37 31.79 12.85
CA ASN A 418 14.09 31.10 13.93
C ASN A 418 13.13 30.64 15.04
N GLY A 419 13.09 29.34 15.31
CA GLY A 419 12.29 28.73 16.37
C GLY A 419 10.90 28.25 15.96
N GLU A 420 10.45 28.49 14.73
CA GLU A 420 9.21 27.92 14.20
C GLU A 420 9.52 26.57 13.52
N ASP A 421 9.33 25.47 14.26
CA ASP A 421 9.31 24.12 13.66
C ASP A 421 7.88 23.78 13.25
N VAL A 422 7.72 23.11 12.11
CA VAL A 422 6.40 22.66 11.67
C VAL A 422 5.92 21.54 12.59
N LYS A 423 4.66 21.64 13.02
CA LYS A 423 4.04 20.63 13.87
C LYS A 423 3.80 19.34 13.10
N GLU A 424 3.77 18.23 13.83
CA GLU A 424 3.20 16.97 13.32
C GLU A 424 1.78 17.19 12.78
N ASP A 425 1.38 16.35 11.84
CA ASP A 425 0.08 16.40 11.17
C ASP A 425 -0.18 17.67 10.33
N ALA A 426 0.80 18.56 10.19
CA ALA A 426 0.70 19.68 9.28
C ALA A 426 0.59 19.20 7.83
N VAL A 427 -0.43 19.68 7.12
CA VAL A 427 -0.59 19.46 5.69
C VAL A 427 0.37 20.37 4.93
N CYS A 428 1.09 19.75 4.02
CA CYS A 428 2.12 20.36 3.19
C CYS A 428 1.93 19.92 1.74
N SER A 429 2.61 20.60 0.83
CA SER A 429 2.63 20.26 -0.59
C SER A 429 4.05 20.05 -1.07
N VAL A 430 4.16 19.20 -2.08
CA VAL A 430 5.40 18.91 -2.82
C VAL A 430 5.10 19.05 -4.30
N ALA A 431 6.09 19.48 -5.09
CA ALA A 431 5.96 19.61 -6.52
C ALA A 431 7.27 19.29 -7.24
N GLY A 432 7.19 18.82 -8.49
CA GLY A 432 8.37 18.53 -9.30
C GLY A 432 8.10 17.88 -10.65
N TRP A 433 9.20 17.64 -11.37
CA TRP A 433 9.27 16.98 -12.69
C TRP A 433 10.05 15.65 -12.61
N GLY A 434 10.07 15.04 -11.43
CA GLY A 434 10.60 13.71 -11.22
C GLY A 434 9.72 12.64 -11.84
N ARG A 435 10.15 11.37 -11.72
CA ARG A 435 9.38 10.25 -12.25
C ARG A 435 8.04 10.13 -11.52
N LEU A 436 6.99 9.75 -12.24
CA LEU A 436 5.65 9.61 -11.66
C LEU A 436 5.54 8.48 -10.63
N TRP A 437 6.34 7.43 -10.80
CA TRP A 437 6.52 6.31 -9.88
C TRP A 437 7.92 5.70 -10.09
N LEU A 438 8.28 4.69 -9.30
CA LEU A 438 9.58 4.02 -9.44
C LEU A 438 9.76 3.48 -10.87
N ASN A 439 10.79 3.96 -11.57
CA ASN A 439 11.08 3.64 -12.98
C ASN A 439 10.03 4.11 -14.01
N GLY A 440 8.97 4.80 -13.58
CA GLY A 440 7.96 5.42 -14.45
C GLY A 440 8.53 6.56 -15.30
N PRO A 441 7.75 7.08 -16.28
CA PRO A 441 8.17 8.20 -17.10
C PRO A 441 8.33 9.47 -16.26
N ARG A 442 9.05 10.46 -16.81
CA ARG A 442 9.03 11.82 -16.27
C ARG A 442 7.93 12.61 -16.99
N PRO A 443 7.09 13.35 -16.26
CA PRO A 443 6.16 14.28 -16.89
C PRO A 443 6.94 15.46 -17.45
N ASP A 444 6.44 16.01 -18.56
CA ASP A 444 6.93 17.30 -19.05
C ASP A 444 6.39 18.45 -18.19
N ARG A 445 5.17 18.29 -17.65
CA ARG A 445 4.48 19.29 -16.82
C ARG A 445 4.74 19.12 -15.34
N LEU A 446 4.67 20.22 -14.60
CA LEU A 446 4.86 20.23 -13.15
C LEU A 446 3.73 19.46 -12.47
N MET A 447 4.10 18.46 -11.67
CA MET A 447 3.17 17.69 -10.86
C MET A 447 3.24 18.15 -9.42
N GLU A 448 2.14 18.00 -8.69
CA GLU A 448 2.07 18.31 -7.26
C GLU A 448 1.23 17.30 -6.48
N ALA A 449 1.53 17.14 -5.20
CA ALA A 449 0.73 16.35 -4.28
C ALA A 449 0.73 16.94 -2.87
N GLU A 450 -0.28 16.56 -2.09
CA GLU A 450 -0.36 16.88 -0.67
C GLU A 450 0.24 15.75 0.18
N THR A 451 0.99 16.15 1.20
CA THR A 451 1.64 15.26 2.17
C THR A 451 1.47 15.81 3.57
N VAL A 452 1.70 14.98 4.58
CA VAL A 452 1.57 15.34 5.99
C VAL A 452 2.89 15.11 6.72
N ILE A 453 3.26 16.02 7.63
CA ILE A 453 4.42 15.85 8.51
C ILE A 453 4.17 14.68 9.47
N VAL A 454 5.07 13.71 9.47
CA VAL A 454 5.04 12.57 10.40
C VAL A 454 5.78 12.93 11.69
N SER A 455 5.29 12.43 12.83
CA SER A 455 5.92 12.68 14.12
C SER A 455 7.38 12.20 14.15
N GLY A 456 8.24 12.91 14.88
CA GLY A 456 9.66 12.56 14.98
C GLY A 456 9.89 11.17 15.57
N GLU A 457 9.00 10.71 16.44
CA GLU A 457 9.01 9.36 17.03
C GLU A 457 8.72 8.28 15.98
N GLU A 458 7.72 8.51 15.13
CA GLU A 458 7.37 7.60 14.06
C GLU A 458 8.43 7.59 12.95
N CYS A 459 8.97 8.75 12.58
CA CYS A 459 10.15 8.83 11.71
C CYS A 459 11.33 8.04 12.30
N LYS A 460 11.59 8.20 13.60
CA LYS A 460 12.68 7.50 14.29
C LYS A 460 12.46 6.00 14.33
N ARG A 461 11.22 5.55 14.50
CA ARG A 461 10.85 4.14 14.47
C ARG A 461 11.05 3.53 13.08
N ARG A 462 10.63 4.23 12.02
CA ARG A 462 10.68 3.74 10.64
C ARG A 462 12.08 3.79 10.01
N TRP A 463 12.83 4.85 10.27
CA TRP A 463 14.17 5.09 9.69
C TRP A 463 15.33 4.81 10.66
N GLU A 464 15.04 4.48 11.91
CA GLU A 464 16.01 4.09 12.94
C GLU A 464 17.19 5.07 13.04
N SER A 465 18.42 4.59 12.86
CA SER A 465 19.65 5.35 13.05
C SER A 465 19.87 6.44 11.99
N LEU A 466 19.22 6.32 10.82
CA LEU A 466 19.32 7.28 9.72
C LEU A 466 18.55 8.57 10.02
N PHE A 467 17.45 8.50 10.78
CA PHE A 467 16.69 9.69 11.13
C PHE A 467 17.33 10.50 12.26
N LYS A 468 17.57 11.79 11.98
CA LYS A 468 18.06 12.80 12.93
C LYS A 468 17.00 13.89 13.14
N PRO A 469 16.23 13.89 14.24
CA PRO A 469 15.10 14.82 14.43
C PRO A 469 15.49 16.31 14.44
N SER A 470 16.73 16.62 14.80
CA SER A 470 17.27 17.99 14.77
C SER A 470 17.59 18.50 13.36
N LYS A 471 17.67 17.61 12.36
CA LYS A 471 18.14 17.94 11.01
C LYS A 471 17.20 17.50 9.89
N MET A 472 16.21 16.66 10.19
CA MET A 472 15.37 16.00 9.18
C MET A 472 13.89 16.02 9.57
N PHE A 473 13.05 16.00 8.54
CA PHE A 473 11.65 15.60 8.61
C PHE A 473 11.46 14.29 7.84
N CYS A 474 10.42 13.56 8.20
CA CYS A 474 9.82 12.60 7.28
C CYS A 474 8.35 12.97 7.08
N VAL A 475 7.84 12.70 5.88
CA VAL A 475 6.45 13.01 5.51
C VAL A 475 5.80 11.81 4.84
N TYR A 476 4.49 11.73 4.97
CA TYR A 476 3.66 10.69 4.38
C TYR A 476 2.34 11.29 3.92
N GLY A 477 1.77 10.82 2.81
CA GLY A 477 0.46 11.30 2.35
C GLY A 477 0.00 10.66 1.04
N HIS A 478 -1.02 11.27 0.42
CA HIS A 478 -1.57 10.91 -0.88
C HIS A 478 -0.65 11.32 -2.05
N GLY A 479 0.67 11.25 -1.84
CA GLY A 479 1.69 11.55 -2.83
C GLY A 479 3.09 11.48 -2.24
N GLY A 480 4.03 10.94 -3.03
CA GLY A 480 5.44 10.86 -2.65
C GLY A 480 6.41 11.31 -3.75
N THR A 481 7.59 11.75 -3.35
CA THR A 481 8.63 12.25 -4.24
C THR A 481 9.48 11.13 -4.83
N CYS A 482 9.91 11.32 -6.07
CA CYS A 482 10.64 10.30 -6.82
C CYS A 482 11.91 10.85 -7.47
N LYS A 483 12.54 10.02 -8.31
CA LYS A 483 13.81 10.38 -8.96
C LYS A 483 13.64 11.60 -9.88
N GLY A 484 14.24 12.71 -9.47
CA GLY A 484 14.19 14.01 -10.17
C GLY A 484 13.47 15.11 -9.37
N ASP A 485 12.77 14.76 -8.29
CA ASP A 485 12.15 15.72 -7.36
C ASP A 485 13.08 16.15 -6.21
N SER A 486 14.19 15.41 -6.04
CA SER A 486 15.27 15.72 -5.11
C SER A 486 15.67 17.20 -5.18
N GLY A 487 15.84 17.83 -4.03
CA GLY A 487 16.12 19.25 -3.91
C GLY A 487 14.90 20.17 -3.96
N GLY A 488 13.74 19.69 -4.41
CA GLY A 488 12.49 20.44 -4.36
C GLY A 488 12.08 20.82 -2.93
N PRO A 489 11.26 21.86 -2.75
CA PRO A 489 10.79 22.28 -1.44
C PRO A 489 9.62 21.41 -0.94
N LEU A 490 9.63 21.14 0.36
CA LEU A 490 8.42 20.78 1.12
C LEU A 490 7.79 22.07 1.64
N VAL A 491 6.56 22.36 1.22
CA VAL A 491 5.90 23.65 1.47
C VAL A 491 4.72 23.46 2.40
N CYS A 492 4.77 24.06 3.59
CA CYS A 492 3.67 24.04 4.55
C CYS A 492 3.19 25.48 4.79
N GLY A 493 1.92 25.76 4.50
CA GLY A 493 1.45 27.14 4.39
C GLY A 493 2.24 27.92 3.33
N GLU A 494 2.83 29.05 3.71
CA GLU A 494 3.57 29.95 2.81
C GLU A 494 5.10 29.71 2.83
N HIS A 495 5.57 28.70 3.58
CA HIS A 495 6.99 28.51 3.89
C HIS A 495 7.55 27.21 3.33
N ALA A 496 8.75 27.27 2.74
CA ALA A 496 9.55 26.09 2.44
C ALA A 496 10.23 25.62 3.72
N VAL A 497 9.78 24.48 4.26
CA VAL A 497 10.22 23.97 5.58
C VAL A 497 11.21 22.83 5.46
N GLY A 498 11.22 22.15 4.31
CA GLY A 498 12.10 21.04 4.02
C GLY A 498 12.66 21.06 2.60
N VAL A 499 13.76 20.35 2.39
CA VAL A 499 14.35 20.06 1.07
C VAL A 499 14.26 18.57 0.82
N THR A 500 13.64 18.15 -0.30
CA THR A 500 13.50 16.74 -0.70
C THR A 500 14.87 16.09 -0.77
N SER A 501 15.14 15.09 0.08
CA SER A 501 16.46 14.46 0.18
C SER A 501 16.44 13.06 -0.44
N PHE A 502 15.82 12.09 0.22
CA PHE A 502 15.74 10.72 -0.26
C PHE A 502 14.41 10.06 0.09
N SER A 503 14.12 8.95 -0.57
CA SER A 503 12.95 8.12 -0.32
C SER A 503 13.37 6.65 -0.25
N ASP A 504 12.41 5.76 -0.03
CA ASP A 504 12.67 4.33 -0.11
C ASP A 504 13.22 3.97 -1.49
N ARG A 505 14.25 3.14 -1.52
CA ARG A 505 14.88 2.70 -2.76
C ARG A 505 13.96 1.83 -3.62
N TYR A 506 12.88 1.30 -3.03
CA TYR A 506 11.95 0.37 -3.68
C TYR A 506 10.54 0.94 -3.92
N SER A 507 10.24 2.13 -3.43
CA SER A 507 8.96 2.81 -3.66
C SER A 507 9.13 4.31 -3.47
N CYS A 508 8.56 5.12 -4.37
CA CYS A 508 8.69 6.57 -4.28
C CYS A 508 7.75 7.16 -3.21
N ASN A 509 6.61 6.53 -2.96
CA ASN A 509 5.67 6.84 -1.87
C ASN A 509 5.48 5.62 -0.95
N SER A 510 6.57 5.20 -0.31
CA SER A 510 6.56 4.02 0.55
C SER A 510 5.72 4.28 1.79
N ARG A 511 4.70 3.44 1.98
CA ARG A 511 3.94 3.40 3.23
C ARG A 511 4.86 3.07 4.41
N LEU A 512 5.73 2.08 4.25
CA LEU A 512 6.68 1.68 5.29
C LEU A 512 7.69 2.78 5.66
N LEU A 513 8.21 3.48 4.66
CA LEU A 513 9.29 4.44 4.82
C LEU A 513 8.90 5.82 4.27
N PRO A 514 8.46 6.75 5.14
CA PRO A 514 8.07 8.09 4.72
C PRO A 514 9.21 8.80 4.01
N ASN A 515 8.89 9.64 3.04
CA ASN A 515 9.89 10.42 2.32
C ASN A 515 10.68 11.33 3.26
N MET A 516 11.98 11.46 3.02
CA MET A 516 12.91 12.15 3.89
C MET A 516 13.29 13.51 3.34
N TYR A 517 13.28 14.51 4.23
CA TYR A 517 13.56 15.90 3.92
C TYR A 517 14.58 16.48 4.88
N THR A 518 15.48 17.32 4.38
CA THR A 518 16.36 18.13 5.22
C THR A 518 15.55 19.27 5.83
N LYS A 519 15.54 19.38 7.17
CA LYS A 519 14.80 20.40 7.94
C LYS A 519 15.46 21.77 7.77
N ILE A 520 14.83 22.70 7.05
CA ILE A 520 15.41 24.02 6.72
C ILE A 520 15.66 24.87 7.98
N SER A 521 14.79 24.78 8.99
CA SER A 521 14.92 25.53 10.25
C SER A 521 16.25 25.27 10.97
N ALA A 522 16.87 24.10 10.77
CA ALA A 522 18.18 23.75 11.33
C ALA A 522 19.37 24.47 10.65
N TYR A 523 19.16 25.09 9.49
CA TYR A 523 20.21 25.69 8.66
C TYR A 523 20.02 27.19 8.40
N LEU A 524 19.04 27.84 9.03
CA LEU A 524 18.73 29.27 8.80
C LEU A 524 19.96 30.17 9.02
N SER A 525 20.75 29.92 10.06
CA SER A 525 21.99 30.69 10.33
C SER A 525 23.04 30.51 9.22
N TRP A 526 23.15 29.31 8.66
CA TRP A 526 24.05 29.04 7.54
C TRP A 526 23.57 29.72 6.26
N ILE A 527 22.26 29.63 5.97
CA ILE A 527 21.63 30.32 4.83
C ILE A 527 21.85 31.82 4.95
N GLN A 528 21.50 32.43 6.08
CA GLN A 528 21.63 33.87 6.32
C GLN A 528 23.08 34.36 6.15
N LYS A 529 24.05 33.59 6.61
CA LYS A 529 25.48 33.93 6.49
C LYS A 529 25.93 34.04 5.03
N ILE A 530 25.33 33.26 4.14
CA ILE A 530 25.69 33.20 2.71
C ILE A 530 24.88 34.20 1.89
N THR A 531 23.57 34.26 2.11
CA THR A 531 22.64 35.05 1.28
C THR A 531 22.46 36.48 1.80
N GLY A 532 22.78 36.73 3.07
CA GLY A 532 22.46 37.97 3.77
C GLY A 532 20.97 38.17 4.08
N LYS A 533 20.12 37.18 3.77
CA LYS A 533 18.65 37.24 3.92
C LYS A 533 18.08 35.94 4.48
N VAL A 534 17.05 36.04 5.31
CA VAL A 534 16.11 34.96 5.66
C VAL A 534 14.71 35.49 5.45
#